data_AF-A0A425HL90-F1
#
_entry.id   AF-A0A425HL90-F1
#
_cell.length_a   1.000
_cell.length_b   1.000
_cell.length_c   1.000
_cell.angle_alpha   90.00
_cell.angle_beta   90.00
_cell.angle_gamma   90.00
#
_symmetry.space_group_name_H-M   'P 1'
#
loop_
_entity.id
_entity.type
_entity.pdbx_description
1 polymer ?
#
loop_
_entity_poly.entity_id
_entity_poly.type
_entity_poly.pdbx_seq_one_letter_code
_entity_poly.pdbx_strand_id
1 'polypeptide(L)'
;RTEEQVFAPGPPRRHSSESLFPRNPSVTARRRRNRRIALMATAVGVAVILAALYVLRRRRAQPPQEPEPPAPRSVEDPEVLPEEDEASSSLPPPPPPSPPPPSPPPPPPVEDPLSPESQTVDLSCLSGTTVRFFGPSHHFGGFTPLYDPAPDKRVATVDAGANALFIGGGGLNGQFAKTLLEEAEKHGIRLTPEQLSQHSQRIQQSLLRRAVKSPGKLVELDTGVASPVFARSFGFVPVVPGLMWEESEVGPNVGVTF
;
A
#
# COMPACT_ATOMS: atom_id res chain seq x y z
N ARG A 1 8.01 -87.92 20.54
CA ARG A 1 7.51 -86.92 21.51
C ARG A 1 6.09 -86.57 21.08
N THR A 2 5.17 -86.85 21.99
CA THR A 2 3.70 -86.79 22.00
C THR A 2 3.15 -85.38 21.73
N GLU A 3 2.05 -85.29 20.95
CA GLU A 3 0.70 -84.75 21.30
C GLU A 3 0.65 -83.21 21.28
N GLU A 4 -0.30 -82.50 20.65
CA GLU A 4 -1.76 -82.64 20.68
C GLU A 4 -2.45 -82.27 19.34
N GLN A 5 -3.60 -82.91 19.12
CA GLN A 5 -4.66 -82.61 18.15
C GLN A 5 -5.37 -81.28 18.55
N VAL A 6 -6.18 -80.60 17.72
CA VAL A 6 -7.63 -80.87 17.54
C VAL A 6 -8.23 -79.88 16.52
N PHE A 7 -9.25 -80.38 15.82
CA PHE A 7 -10.10 -79.80 14.77
C PHE A 7 -10.93 -78.55 15.14
N ALA A 8 -11.40 -77.86 14.08
CA ALA A 8 -12.18 -76.61 13.98
C ALA A 8 -13.51 -76.53 14.79
N PRO A 9 -14.11 -75.33 15.00
CA PRO A 9 -15.02 -74.72 14.01
C PRO A 9 -14.99 -73.17 13.95
N GLY A 10 -15.39 -72.59 12.82
CA GLY A 10 -15.50 -71.12 12.66
C GLY A 10 -16.70 -70.49 13.38
N PRO A 11 -16.71 -69.16 13.57
CA PRO A 11 -17.94 -68.42 13.87
C PRO A 11 -18.05 -67.09 13.06
N PRO A 12 -19.12 -66.29 13.19
CA PRO A 12 -20.46 -66.52 12.63
C PRO A 12 -20.92 -65.38 11.70
N ARG A 13 -21.96 -65.64 10.88
CA ARG A 13 -22.78 -64.59 10.23
C ARG A 13 -23.45 -63.74 11.30
N ARG A 14 -23.31 -62.40 11.21
CA ARG A 14 -24.16 -61.44 11.92
C ARG A 14 -24.92 -60.54 10.95
N HIS A 15 -26.18 -60.36 11.29
CA HIS A 15 -27.20 -59.54 10.65
C HIS A 15 -26.92 -58.02 10.73
N SER A 16 -27.39 -57.33 9.70
CA SER A 16 -28.07 -56.02 9.69
C SER A 16 -27.70 -54.96 10.72
N SER A 17 -27.21 -53.82 10.23
CA SER A 17 -27.44 -52.50 10.85
C SER A 17 -27.58 -51.46 9.73
N GLU A 18 -28.79 -51.32 9.21
CA GLU A 18 -29.19 -50.09 8.55
C GLU A 18 -28.94 -48.94 9.53
N SER A 19 -28.21 -47.93 9.07
CA SER A 19 -27.95 -46.74 9.85
C SER A 19 -29.26 -46.00 10.10
N LEU A 20 -29.83 -46.18 11.28
CA LEU A 20 -30.84 -45.32 11.89
C LEU A 20 -30.21 -43.95 12.19
N PHE A 21 -30.12 -43.11 11.17
CA PHE A 21 -29.99 -41.67 11.35
C PHE A 21 -31.19 -40.99 10.69
N PRO A 22 -31.94 -40.13 11.41
CA PRO A 22 -33.04 -39.39 10.81
C PRO A 22 -32.47 -38.46 9.72
N ARG A 23 -32.85 -38.72 8.46
CA ARG A 23 -32.65 -37.76 7.37
C ARG A 23 -33.57 -36.57 7.62
N ASN A 24 -33.01 -35.52 8.21
CA ASN A 24 -33.71 -34.26 8.44
C ASN A 24 -34.20 -33.65 7.10
N PRO A 25 -35.53 -33.52 6.89
CA PRO A 25 -36.08 -32.89 5.68
C PRO A 25 -35.81 -31.38 5.58
N SER A 26 -35.29 -30.76 6.64
CA SER A 26 -34.95 -29.33 6.71
C SER A 26 -33.69 -28.94 5.91
N VAL A 27 -32.80 -29.91 5.62
CA VAL A 27 -31.51 -29.64 4.95
C VAL A 27 -31.65 -29.56 3.43
N THR A 28 -32.66 -30.21 2.84
CA THR A 28 -32.88 -30.21 1.39
C THR A 28 -33.61 -28.95 0.89
N ALA A 29 -34.48 -28.36 1.72
CA ALA A 29 -35.19 -27.12 1.38
C ALA A 29 -34.28 -25.87 1.40
N ARG A 30 -33.37 -25.78 2.37
CA ARG A 30 -32.44 -24.64 2.52
C ARG A 30 -31.43 -24.56 1.36
N ARG A 31 -31.00 -25.72 0.84
CA ARG A 31 -30.04 -25.83 -0.28
C ARG A 31 -30.64 -25.38 -1.62
N ARG A 32 -31.95 -25.59 -1.86
CA ARG A 32 -32.63 -25.09 -3.07
C ARG A 32 -32.85 -23.58 -3.05
N ARG A 33 -33.10 -22.97 -1.88
CA ARG A 33 -33.28 -21.52 -1.74
C ARG A 33 -31.98 -20.76 -1.99
N ASN A 34 -30.85 -21.27 -1.50
CA ASN A 34 -29.54 -20.63 -1.70
C ASN A 34 -29.08 -20.63 -3.17
N ARG A 35 -29.44 -21.65 -3.96
CA ARG A 35 -29.13 -21.67 -5.41
C ARG A 35 -29.87 -20.59 -6.20
N ARG A 36 -31.13 -20.28 -5.85
CA ARG A 36 -31.89 -19.23 -6.55
C ARG A 36 -31.35 -17.83 -6.26
N ILE A 37 -30.92 -17.58 -5.02
CA ILE A 37 -30.32 -16.30 -4.62
C ILE A 37 -28.96 -16.10 -5.33
N ALA A 38 -28.13 -17.14 -5.38
CA ALA A 38 -26.85 -17.09 -6.08
C ALA A 38 -27.01 -16.79 -7.58
N LEU A 39 -28.00 -17.40 -8.26
CA LEU A 39 -28.27 -17.17 -9.68
C LEU A 39 -28.77 -15.74 -9.96
N MET A 40 -29.64 -15.20 -9.10
CA MET A 40 -30.12 -13.82 -9.25
C MET A 40 -28.99 -12.80 -9.01
N ALA A 41 -28.12 -13.03 -8.02
CA ALA A 41 -26.97 -12.18 -7.75
C ALA A 41 -25.97 -12.14 -8.94
N THR A 42 -25.73 -13.29 -9.59
CA THR A 42 -24.88 -13.34 -10.78
C THR A 42 -25.48 -12.61 -11.98
N ALA A 43 -26.80 -12.67 -12.19
CA ALA A 43 -27.45 -11.97 -13.29
C ALA A 43 -27.40 -10.44 -13.13
N VAL A 44 -27.62 -9.95 -11.91
CA VAL A 44 -27.52 -8.51 -11.60
C VAL A 44 -26.07 -8.01 -11.76
N GLY A 45 -25.08 -8.78 -11.29
CA GLY A 45 -23.67 -8.44 -11.46
C GLY A 45 -23.26 -8.29 -12.93
N VAL A 46 -23.70 -9.21 -13.79
CA VAL A 46 -23.41 -9.16 -15.24
C VAL A 46 -24.07 -7.94 -15.90
N ALA A 47 -25.31 -7.60 -15.53
CA ALA A 47 -26.01 -6.44 -16.08
C ALA A 47 -25.32 -5.10 -15.73
N VAL A 48 -24.82 -4.96 -14.50
CA VAL A 48 -24.08 -3.76 -14.07
C VAL A 48 -22.75 -3.62 -14.83
N ILE A 49 -22.03 -4.72 -15.03
CA ILE A 49 -20.78 -4.71 -15.80
C ILE A 49 -21.04 -4.30 -17.26
N LEU A 50 -22.09 -4.84 -17.88
CA LEU A 50 -22.46 -4.47 -19.25
C LEU A 50 -22.88 -2.99 -19.36
N ALA A 51 -23.62 -2.47 -18.38
CA ALA A 51 -23.99 -1.05 -18.35
C ALA A 51 -22.76 -0.13 -18.17
N ALA A 52 -21.82 -0.50 -17.30
CA ALA A 52 -20.58 0.25 -17.11
C ALA A 52 -19.72 0.27 -18.40
N LEU A 53 -19.61 -0.89 -19.07
CA LEU A 53 -18.92 -0.99 -20.36
C LEU A 53 -19.60 -0.16 -21.45
N TYR A 54 -20.93 -0.14 -21.48
CA TYR A 54 -21.70 0.68 -22.42
C TYR A 54 -21.44 2.18 -22.21
N VAL A 55 -21.46 2.66 -20.97
CA VAL A 55 -21.17 4.07 -20.64
C VAL A 55 -19.72 4.44 -20.97
N LEU A 56 -18.77 3.56 -20.68
CA LEU A 56 -17.35 3.78 -20.99
C LEU A 56 -17.12 3.87 -22.51
N ARG A 57 -17.79 3.02 -23.29
CA ARG A 57 -17.75 3.07 -24.76
C ARG A 57 -18.35 4.36 -25.30
N ARG A 58 -19.48 4.80 -24.73
CA ARG A 58 -20.16 6.04 -25.13
C ARG A 58 -19.32 7.29 -24.84
N ARG A 59 -18.62 7.34 -23.70
CA ARG A 59 -17.70 8.44 -23.37
C ARG A 59 -16.48 8.48 -24.29
N ARG A 60 -15.97 7.34 -24.73
CA ARG A 60 -14.84 7.27 -25.69
C ARG A 60 -15.24 7.63 -27.13
N ALA A 61 -16.51 7.51 -27.48
CA ALA A 61 -17.03 7.88 -28.79
C ALA A 61 -17.40 9.37 -28.90
N GLN A 62 -17.18 10.17 -27.84
CA GLN A 62 -17.46 11.59 -27.83
C GLN A 62 -16.23 12.34 -28.38
N PRO A 63 -16.33 13.02 -29.53
CA PRO A 63 -15.19 13.74 -30.10
C PRO A 63 -14.80 14.90 -29.17
N PRO A 64 -13.49 15.21 -29.02
CA PRO A 64 -13.04 16.33 -28.20
C PRO A 64 -13.62 17.64 -28.76
N GLN A 65 -14.26 18.44 -27.93
CA GLN A 65 -14.53 19.83 -28.29
C GLN A 65 -13.20 20.57 -28.37
N GLU A 66 -12.90 21.12 -29.55
CA GLU A 66 -11.77 22.04 -29.74
C GLU A 66 -11.95 23.28 -28.86
N PRO A 67 -10.94 23.67 -28.08
CA PRO A 67 -10.95 24.95 -27.38
C PRO A 67 -10.78 26.09 -28.38
N GLU A 68 -11.68 27.06 -28.31
CA GLU A 68 -11.72 28.30 -29.10
C GLU A 68 -10.39 29.09 -28.95
N PRO A 69 -9.76 29.54 -30.06
CA PRO A 69 -8.50 30.27 -29.99
C PRO A 69 -8.74 31.73 -29.55
N PRO A 70 -7.87 32.30 -28.69
CA PRO A 70 -7.96 33.71 -28.34
C PRO A 70 -7.61 34.60 -29.53
N ALA A 71 -8.38 35.68 -29.70
CA ALA A 71 -8.29 36.64 -30.78
C ALA A 71 -6.87 37.26 -30.95
N PRO A 72 -6.48 37.61 -32.20
CA PRO A 72 -5.15 38.16 -32.48
C PRO A 72 -5.03 39.60 -31.96
N ARG A 73 -3.89 39.90 -31.31
CA ARG A 73 -3.49 41.27 -30.97
C ARG A 73 -3.00 41.99 -32.23
N SER A 74 -3.56 43.17 -32.48
CA SER A 74 -3.19 44.07 -33.56
C SER A 74 -1.73 44.49 -33.48
N VAL A 75 -1.07 44.41 -34.64
CA VAL A 75 0.26 44.94 -34.92
C VAL A 75 0.09 46.41 -35.30
N GLU A 76 0.70 47.32 -34.55
CA GLU A 76 0.99 48.68 -35.03
C GLU A 76 2.51 48.81 -35.15
N ASP A 77 2.93 48.77 -36.41
CA ASP A 77 4.20 49.25 -36.92
C ASP A 77 4.19 50.79 -36.89
N PRO A 78 5.34 51.44 -36.72
CA PRO A 78 5.76 52.24 -37.86
C PRO A 78 7.26 52.09 -38.19
N GLU A 79 7.51 51.78 -39.46
CA GLU A 79 8.62 52.29 -40.27
C GLU A 79 8.96 53.74 -39.88
N VAL A 80 10.25 54.02 -39.68
CA VAL A 80 11.06 54.93 -40.51
C VAL A 80 12.50 54.94 -39.97
N LEU A 81 13.41 54.35 -40.73
CA LEU A 81 14.82 54.75 -40.82
C LEU A 81 14.91 55.83 -41.92
N PRO A 82 15.88 56.78 -41.92
CA PRO A 82 17.25 56.35 -42.22
C PRO A 82 18.42 57.26 -41.75
N GLU A 83 19.60 56.70 -42.06
CA GLU A 83 20.93 57.28 -42.31
C GLU A 83 21.87 57.66 -41.15
N GLU A 84 22.95 56.89 -41.19
CA GLU A 84 24.34 57.03 -40.76
C GLU A 84 24.88 58.47 -40.77
N ASP A 85 25.62 58.82 -39.72
CA ASP A 85 26.73 59.77 -39.83
C ASP A 85 27.81 59.43 -38.79
N GLU A 86 29.03 59.28 -39.28
CA GLU A 86 30.24 59.10 -38.47
C GLU A 86 30.60 60.38 -37.72
N ALA A 87 30.95 60.27 -36.43
CA ALA A 87 31.94 61.17 -35.82
C ALA A 87 32.52 60.58 -34.53
N SER A 88 33.83 60.43 -34.52
CA SER A 88 34.67 60.08 -33.37
C SER A 88 34.46 61.01 -32.17
N SER A 89 34.41 60.45 -30.96
CA SER A 89 34.86 61.13 -29.74
C SER A 89 35.21 60.14 -28.62
N SER A 90 36.52 59.88 -28.49
CA SER A 90 37.29 59.67 -27.27
C SER A 90 36.56 59.24 -25.99
N LEU A 91 36.65 57.94 -25.67
CA LEU A 91 36.32 57.35 -24.36
C LEU A 91 37.38 57.73 -23.29
N PRO A 92 36.99 58.12 -22.06
CA PRO A 92 37.91 58.25 -20.93
C PRO A 92 38.30 56.86 -20.38
N PRO A 93 39.44 56.72 -19.68
CA PRO A 93 39.94 55.42 -19.22
C PRO A 93 39.04 54.81 -18.12
N PRO A 94 38.98 53.48 -18.00
CA PRO A 94 38.17 52.81 -16.99
C PRO A 94 38.75 53.02 -15.57
N PRO A 95 37.90 53.12 -14.53
CA PRO A 95 38.34 53.20 -13.14
C PRO A 95 38.99 51.89 -12.66
N PRO A 96 39.84 51.93 -11.62
CA PRO A 96 40.48 50.72 -11.08
C PRO A 96 39.45 49.74 -10.50
N PRO A 97 39.77 48.43 -10.47
CA PRO A 97 38.84 47.42 -9.97
C PRO A 97 38.58 47.60 -8.47
N SER A 98 37.29 47.59 -8.10
CA SER A 98 36.87 47.58 -6.70
C SER A 98 37.38 46.33 -5.99
N PRO A 99 37.79 46.41 -4.70
CA PRO A 99 38.17 45.24 -3.94
C PRO A 99 37.01 44.25 -3.83
N PRO A 100 37.29 42.93 -3.80
CA PRO A 100 36.24 41.92 -3.68
C PRO A 100 35.47 42.12 -2.37
N PRO A 101 34.14 41.95 -2.38
CA PRO A 101 33.35 42.03 -1.16
C PRO A 101 33.85 40.97 -0.15
N PRO A 102 33.83 41.27 1.16
CA PRO A 102 34.19 40.30 2.18
C PRO A 102 33.29 39.08 2.04
N SER A 103 33.90 37.89 2.11
CA SER A 103 33.16 36.62 2.03
C SER A 103 32.05 36.61 3.09
N PRO A 104 30.82 36.21 2.73
CA PRO A 104 29.75 36.09 3.71
C PRO A 104 30.19 35.13 4.83
N PRO A 105 29.83 35.41 6.09
CA PRO A 105 30.15 34.50 7.19
C PRO A 105 29.57 33.11 6.89
N PRO A 106 30.26 32.03 7.30
CA PRO A 106 29.75 30.68 7.11
C PRO A 106 28.35 30.57 7.74
N PRO A 107 27.40 29.87 7.09
CA PRO A 107 26.09 29.65 7.68
C PRO A 107 26.27 28.98 9.05
N PRO A 108 25.46 29.34 10.06
CA PRO A 108 25.53 28.69 11.35
C PRO A 108 25.30 27.18 11.16
N PRO A 109 25.97 26.30 11.93
CA PRO A 109 25.69 24.88 11.88
C PRO A 109 24.23 24.66 12.25
N VAL A 110 23.45 24.16 11.30
CA VAL A 110 22.07 23.74 11.53
C VAL A 110 22.16 22.34 12.14
N GLU A 111 22.22 22.27 13.47
CA GLU A 111 21.94 21.05 14.21
C GLU A 111 20.66 21.25 15.02
N ASP A 112 19.56 21.55 14.33
CA ASP A 112 18.25 21.27 14.90
C ASP A 112 18.08 19.74 14.94
N PRO A 113 17.77 19.13 16.09
CA PRO A 113 17.53 17.69 16.15
C PRO A 113 16.37 17.36 15.22
N LEU A 114 16.65 16.65 14.12
CA LEU A 114 15.65 16.22 13.15
C LEU A 114 14.57 15.32 13.77
N SER A 115 14.82 14.76 14.96
CA SER A 115 13.86 13.98 15.71
C SER A 115 12.95 14.88 16.56
N PRO A 116 11.62 14.70 16.51
CA PRO A 116 10.70 15.48 17.32
C PRO A 116 11.00 15.34 18.82
N GLU A 117 10.72 16.41 19.58
CA GLU A 117 10.65 16.32 21.03
C GLU A 117 9.77 15.13 21.44
N SER A 118 10.13 14.45 22.51
CA SER A 118 9.41 13.24 22.91
C SER A 118 9.52 12.99 24.40
N GLN A 119 8.49 12.37 24.96
CA GLN A 119 8.50 11.89 26.33
C GLN A 119 8.57 10.37 26.33
N THR A 120 9.50 9.82 27.07
CA THR A 120 9.67 8.37 27.22
C THR A 120 9.38 7.98 28.66
N VAL A 121 8.46 7.04 28.87
CA VAL A 121 8.01 6.61 30.18
C VAL A 121 7.86 5.09 30.23
N ASP A 122 8.14 4.49 31.38
CA ASP A 122 7.87 3.08 31.63
C ASP A 122 6.48 2.95 32.22
N LEU A 123 5.60 2.18 31.56
CA LEU A 123 4.22 2.02 31.99
C LEU A 123 4.03 0.72 32.76
N SER A 124 3.78 0.81 34.07
CA SER A 124 3.56 -0.36 34.95
C SER A 124 2.37 -1.22 34.50
N CYS A 125 1.33 -0.61 33.93
CA CYS A 125 0.18 -1.34 33.37
C CYS A 125 0.53 -2.17 32.13
N LEU A 126 1.67 -1.90 31.50
CA LEU A 126 2.24 -2.68 30.39
C LEU A 126 3.45 -3.51 30.88
N SER A 127 3.44 -3.95 32.14
CA SER A 127 4.53 -4.72 32.75
C SER A 127 5.90 -4.01 32.70
N GLY A 128 5.90 -2.67 32.78
CA GLY A 128 7.12 -1.87 32.72
C GLY A 128 7.63 -1.63 31.29
N THR A 129 6.80 -1.84 30.27
CA THR A 129 7.18 -1.53 28.89
C THR A 129 7.45 -0.03 28.73
N THR A 130 8.62 0.30 28.19
CA THR A 130 9.01 1.66 27.82
C THR A 130 8.23 2.12 26.58
N VAL A 131 7.50 3.22 26.71
CA VAL A 131 6.71 3.84 25.64
C VAL A 131 7.21 5.26 25.39
N ARG A 132 7.52 5.55 24.12
CA ARG A 132 7.90 6.89 23.65
C ARG A 132 6.71 7.55 22.96
N PHE A 133 6.30 8.70 23.47
CA PHE A 133 5.29 9.57 22.86
C PHE A 133 6.00 10.73 22.16
N PHE A 134 5.93 10.76 20.83
CA PHE A 134 6.48 11.84 20.04
C PHE A 134 5.57 13.08 20.08
N GLY A 135 6.16 14.24 20.28
CA GLY A 135 5.54 15.54 20.11
C GLY A 135 5.50 15.98 18.63
N PRO A 136 5.06 17.21 18.37
CA PRO A 136 5.05 17.76 17.02
C PRO A 136 6.46 17.81 16.41
N SER A 137 6.60 17.33 15.19
CA SER A 137 7.86 17.44 14.43
C SER A 137 8.00 18.80 13.74
N HIS A 138 9.17 19.03 13.17
CA HIS A 138 9.46 20.19 12.32
C HIS A 138 8.82 20.10 10.92
N HIS A 139 8.20 18.98 10.57
CA HIS A 139 7.48 18.85 9.31
C HIS A 139 6.11 19.55 9.38
N PHE A 140 5.61 19.99 8.23
CA PHE A 140 4.27 20.57 8.14
C PHE A 140 3.22 19.62 8.74
N GLY A 141 2.38 20.15 9.63
CA GLY A 141 1.37 19.37 10.35
C GLY A 141 1.89 18.58 11.55
N GLY A 142 3.18 18.69 11.90
CA GLY A 142 3.77 18.07 13.09
C GLY A 142 3.89 16.55 13.02
N PHE A 143 3.80 15.94 11.82
CA PHE A 143 3.84 14.49 11.65
C PHE A 143 5.20 13.90 12.01
N THR A 144 5.20 12.89 12.87
CA THR A 144 6.41 12.12 13.21
C THR A 144 6.98 11.46 11.94
N PRO A 145 8.30 11.55 11.69
CA PRO A 145 8.92 10.86 10.56
C PRO A 145 8.77 9.35 10.68
N LEU A 146 8.71 8.64 9.54
CA LEU A 146 8.63 7.18 9.54
C LEU A 146 9.92 6.52 10.04
N TYR A 147 11.07 7.12 9.72
CA TYR A 147 12.39 6.62 10.08
C TYR A 147 13.28 7.79 10.44
N ASP A 148 14.03 7.64 11.53
CA ASP A 148 15.10 8.58 11.88
C ASP A 148 16.29 8.39 10.93
N PRO A 149 17.04 9.46 10.59
CA PRO A 149 18.19 9.38 9.68
C PRO A 149 19.41 8.70 10.32
N ALA A 150 19.55 8.75 11.64
CA ALA A 150 20.67 8.16 12.38
C ALA A 150 20.16 7.41 13.64
N PRO A 151 19.44 6.29 13.46
CA PRO A 151 18.89 5.53 14.57
C PRO A 151 19.98 4.70 15.28
N ASP A 152 19.94 4.68 16.61
CA ASP A 152 20.82 3.86 17.46
C ASP A 152 20.34 2.40 17.58
N LYS A 153 19.09 2.14 17.20
CA LYS A 153 18.44 0.82 17.23
C LYS A 153 17.50 0.62 16.05
N ARG A 154 17.14 -0.64 15.77
CA ARG A 154 16.16 -0.97 14.73
C ARG A 154 14.74 -0.75 15.24
N VAL A 155 14.05 0.25 14.70
CA VAL A 155 12.63 0.51 14.96
C VAL A 155 11.82 0.17 13.71
N ALA A 156 10.80 -0.68 13.86
CA ALA A 156 9.88 -1.02 12.78
C ALA A 156 8.62 -0.17 12.90
N THR A 157 8.40 0.69 11.91
CA THR A 157 7.21 1.56 11.84
C THR A 157 6.05 0.77 11.25
N VAL A 158 4.89 0.84 11.89
CA VAL A 158 3.69 0.10 11.48
C VAL A 158 2.87 0.97 10.53
N ASP A 159 2.72 0.53 9.29
CA ASP A 159 1.84 1.20 8.33
C ASP A 159 0.36 1.02 8.70
N ALA A 160 -0.42 2.09 8.57
CA ALA A 160 -1.87 2.05 8.65
C ALA A 160 -2.42 1.66 7.28
N GLY A 161 -2.23 0.38 6.93
CA GLY A 161 -2.53 -0.17 5.62
C GLY A 161 -4.02 -0.12 5.24
N ALA A 162 -4.29 -0.22 3.95
CA ALA A 162 -5.65 -0.29 3.42
C ALA A 162 -6.20 -1.73 3.48
N ASN A 163 -7.53 -1.89 3.58
CA ASN A 163 -8.17 -3.21 3.51
C ASN A 163 -7.88 -3.97 2.20
N ALA A 164 -7.52 -3.23 1.13
CA ALA A 164 -7.10 -3.79 -0.16
C ALA A 164 -5.60 -4.19 -0.21
N LEU A 165 -4.87 -4.03 0.89
CA LEU A 165 -3.52 -4.54 1.14
C LEU A 165 -2.40 -3.97 0.25
N PHE A 166 -2.60 -2.80 -0.35
CA PHE A 166 -1.57 -2.12 -1.14
C PHE A 166 -0.82 -1.08 -0.30
N ILE A 167 0.44 -0.83 -0.66
CA ILE A 167 1.21 0.33 -0.19
C ILE A 167 1.03 1.48 -1.18
N GLY A 168 0.51 2.62 -0.74
CA GLY A 168 0.16 3.75 -1.60
C GLY A 168 -0.99 4.61 -1.08
N GLY A 169 -1.59 5.41 -1.96
CA GLY A 169 -2.72 6.26 -1.64
C GLY A 169 -2.31 7.49 -0.83
N GLY A 170 -3.12 7.86 0.18
CA GLY A 170 -2.90 9.02 1.05
C GLY A 170 -2.63 8.63 2.50
N GLY A 171 -2.59 9.62 3.39
CA GLY A 171 -2.35 9.40 4.82
C GLY A 171 -1.00 8.74 5.10
N LEU A 172 -0.93 7.93 6.15
CA LEU A 172 0.30 7.24 6.55
C LEU A 172 0.79 6.25 5.48
N ASN A 173 -0.12 5.48 4.88
CA ASN A 173 0.20 4.53 3.81
C ASN A 173 0.81 5.24 2.58
N GLY A 174 0.30 6.42 2.23
CA GLY A 174 0.90 7.28 1.21
C GLY A 174 2.32 7.76 1.57
N GLN A 175 2.60 8.03 2.85
CA GLN A 175 3.95 8.38 3.30
C GLN A 175 4.91 7.19 3.19
N PHE A 176 4.47 5.97 3.53
CA PHE A 176 5.28 4.76 3.31
C PHE A 176 5.62 4.58 1.84
N ALA A 177 4.63 4.75 0.95
CA ALA A 177 4.87 4.67 -0.48
C ALA A 177 5.86 5.73 -0.95
N LYS A 178 5.68 6.99 -0.51
CA LYS A 178 6.58 8.10 -0.83
C LYS A 178 8.02 7.78 -0.41
N THR A 179 8.24 7.35 0.83
CA THR A 179 9.58 7.01 1.33
C THR A 179 10.24 5.90 0.51
N LEU A 180 9.51 4.82 0.18
CA LEU A 180 10.06 3.73 -0.62
C LEU A 180 10.39 4.15 -2.05
N LEU A 181 9.56 4.99 -2.66
CA LEU A 181 9.75 5.48 -4.04
C LEU A 181 10.92 6.47 -4.13
N GLU A 182 11.01 7.41 -3.19
CA GLU A 182 12.13 8.36 -3.12
C GLU A 182 13.46 7.62 -2.92
N GLU A 183 13.48 6.58 -2.08
CA GLU A 183 14.69 5.79 -1.86
C GLU A 183 15.06 4.92 -3.07
N ALA A 184 14.06 4.38 -3.77
CA ALA A 184 14.27 3.68 -5.04
C ALA A 184 14.84 4.62 -6.12
N GLU A 185 14.31 5.83 -6.23
CA GLU A 185 14.78 6.85 -7.18
C GLU A 185 16.24 7.25 -6.91
N LYS A 186 16.61 7.50 -5.64
CA LYS A 186 18.01 7.78 -5.24
C LYS A 186 18.98 6.68 -5.65
N HIS A 187 18.52 5.43 -5.67
CA HIS A 187 19.32 4.26 -6.06
C HIS A 187 19.20 3.90 -7.54
N GLY A 188 18.53 4.73 -8.36
CA GLY A 188 18.36 4.49 -9.79
C GLY A 188 17.42 3.33 -10.13
N ILE A 189 16.60 2.89 -9.18
CA ILE A 189 15.60 1.84 -9.37
C ILE A 189 14.34 2.48 -9.95
N ARG A 190 13.98 2.10 -11.18
CA ARG A 190 12.75 2.55 -11.83
C ARG A 190 11.53 1.85 -11.24
N LEU A 191 10.92 2.47 -10.23
CA LEU A 191 9.70 2.00 -9.56
C LEU A 191 8.65 3.12 -9.56
N THR A 192 7.50 2.89 -10.19
CA THR A 192 6.38 3.86 -10.16
C THR A 192 5.44 3.59 -8.97
N PRO A 193 4.64 4.59 -8.53
CA PRO A 193 3.64 4.39 -7.49
C PRO A 193 2.65 3.25 -7.79
N GLU A 194 2.23 3.10 -9.04
CA GLU A 194 1.31 2.05 -9.48
C GLU A 194 1.97 0.67 -9.40
N GLN A 195 3.26 0.58 -9.78
CA GLN A 195 4.03 -0.64 -9.67
C GLN A 195 4.20 -1.06 -8.21
N LEU A 196 4.55 -0.12 -7.32
CA LEU A 196 4.65 -0.38 -5.89
C LEU A 196 3.30 -0.85 -5.32
N SER A 197 2.21 -0.16 -5.66
CA SER A 197 0.86 -0.49 -5.19
C SER A 197 0.42 -1.89 -5.63
N GLN A 198 0.54 -2.21 -6.92
CA GLN A 198 0.16 -3.53 -7.45
C GLN A 198 1.06 -4.65 -6.91
N HIS A 199 2.36 -4.41 -6.82
CA HIS A 199 3.33 -5.39 -6.35
C HIS A 199 3.13 -5.72 -4.87
N SER A 200 3.06 -4.69 -4.02
CA SER A 200 2.81 -4.86 -2.58
C SER A 200 1.48 -5.56 -2.32
N GLN A 201 0.42 -5.17 -3.02
CA GLN A 201 -0.88 -5.84 -2.96
C GLN A 201 -0.77 -7.34 -3.26
N ARG A 202 -0.09 -7.71 -4.35
CA ARG A 202 0.05 -9.11 -4.76
C ARG A 202 0.78 -9.95 -3.70
N ILE A 203 1.85 -9.39 -3.11
CA ILE A 203 2.63 -10.06 -2.06
C ILE A 203 1.78 -10.23 -0.80
N GLN A 204 1.17 -9.15 -0.30
CA GLN A 204 0.36 -9.18 0.92
C GLN A 204 -0.88 -10.07 0.78
N GLN A 205 -1.57 -10.06 -0.37
CA GLN A 205 -2.68 -10.99 -0.64
C GLN A 205 -2.23 -12.47 -0.64
N SER A 206 -1.02 -12.74 -1.11
CA SER A 206 -0.47 -14.11 -1.11
C SER A 206 -0.11 -14.57 0.31
N LEU A 207 0.46 -13.67 1.11
CA LEU A 207 0.73 -13.89 2.53
C LEU A 207 -0.54 -14.06 3.34
N LEU A 208 -1.57 -13.23 3.13
CA LEU A 208 -2.87 -13.38 3.80
C LEU A 208 -3.49 -14.75 3.50
N ARG A 209 -3.50 -15.18 2.23
CA ARG A 209 -4.00 -16.51 1.84
C ARG A 209 -3.23 -17.64 2.52
N ARG A 210 -1.95 -17.45 2.82
CA ARG A 210 -1.13 -18.41 3.55
C ARG A 210 -1.40 -18.35 5.07
N ALA A 211 -1.50 -17.16 5.65
CA ALA A 211 -1.75 -16.93 7.07
C ALA A 211 -3.12 -17.47 7.51
N VAL A 212 -4.16 -17.27 6.71
CA VAL A 212 -5.52 -17.79 6.99
C VAL A 212 -5.58 -19.32 7.06
N LYS A 213 -4.66 -20.03 6.39
CA LYS A 213 -4.54 -21.49 6.50
C LYS A 213 -3.85 -21.95 7.77
N SER A 214 -3.22 -21.05 8.52
CA SER A 214 -2.48 -21.35 9.75
C SER A 214 -2.61 -20.18 10.73
N PRO A 215 -3.84 -19.87 11.19
CA PRO A 215 -4.06 -18.76 12.12
C PRO A 215 -3.26 -18.96 13.41
N GLY A 216 -2.76 -17.86 13.98
CA GLY A 216 -1.88 -17.87 15.14
C GLY A 216 -0.44 -18.27 14.84
N LYS A 217 -0.05 -18.44 13.58
CA LYS A 217 1.35 -18.72 13.17
C LYS A 217 1.86 -17.69 12.18
N LEU A 218 3.12 -17.31 12.35
CA LEU A 218 3.84 -16.49 11.39
C LEU A 218 4.12 -17.33 10.13
N VAL A 219 3.70 -16.83 8.97
CA VAL A 219 4.00 -17.43 7.68
C VAL A 219 4.98 -16.55 6.92
N GLU A 220 5.77 -17.15 6.04
CA GLU A 220 6.83 -16.47 5.31
C GLU A 220 6.59 -16.57 3.81
N LEU A 221 7.09 -15.61 3.05
CA LEU A 221 7.25 -15.67 1.60
C LEU A 221 8.64 -15.14 1.26
N ASP A 222 9.39 -15.94 0.50
CA ASP A 222 10.68 -15.50 -0.04
C ASP A 222 10.41 -14.54 -1.22
N THR A 223 10.64 -13.25 -0.99
CA THR A 223 10.37 -12.18 -1.96
C THR A 223 11.63 -11.61 -2.60
N GLY A 224 12.81 -11.91 -2.05
CA GLY A 224 14.07 -11.25 -2.42
C GLY A 224 14.56 -11.54 -3.84
N VAL A 225 14.06 -12.59 -4.50
CA VAL A 225 14.48 -12.95 -5.86
C VAL A 225 13.80 -12.10 -6.94
N ALA A 226 12.58 -11.61 -6.69
CA ALA A 226 11.76 -10.96 -7.72
C ALA A 226 11.14 -9.61 -7.31
N SER A 227 11.25 -9.24 -6.04
CA SER A 227 10.67 -8.01 -5.52
C SER A 227 11.66 -6.85 -5.66
N PRO A 228 11.24 -5.70 -6.24
CA PRO A 228 12.10 -4.51 -6.29
C PRO A 228 12.28 -3.83 -4.92
N VAL A 229 11.52 -4.24 -3.89
CA VAL A 229 11.45 -3.54 -2.59
C VAL A 229 11.60 -4.45 -1.36
N PHE A 230 11.25 -5.73 -1.45
CA PHE A 230 11.20 -6.62 -0.29
C PHE A 230 12.21 -7.74 -0.41
N ALA A 231 13.14 -7.83 0.54
CA ALA A 231 14.07 -8.95 0.61
C ALA A 231 13.40 -10.24 1.14
N ARG A 232 12.45 -10.09 2.08
CA ARG A 232 11.67 -11.16 2.69
C ARG A 232 10.38 -10.59 3.22
N SER A 233 9.31 -11.38 3.25
CA SER A 233 8.01 -10.89 3.71
C SER A 233 7.32 -11.93 4.58
N PHE A 234 6.68 -11.47 5.67
CA PHE A 234 5.97 -12.33 6.60
C PHE A 234 4.50 -11.94 6.67
N GLY A 235 3.67 -12.81 7.21
CA GLY A 235 2.25 -12.56 7.41
C GLY A 235 1.75 -13.29 8.64
N PHE A 236 0.82 -12.66 9.35
CA PHE A 236 0.22 -13.20 10.56
C PHE A 236 -1.25 -12.79 10.64
N VAL A 237 -2.10 -13.73 11.02
CA VAL A 237 -3.48 -13.45 11.44
C VAL A 237 -3.70 -14.14 12.79
N PRO A 238 -4.13 -13.42 13.85
CA PRO A 238 -4.44 -14.04 15.14
C PRO A 238 -5.62 -15.02 15.00
N VAL A 239 -6.65 -14.58 14.29
CA VAL A 239 -7.86 -15.33 13.93
C VAL A 239 -8.20 -15.03 12.46
N VAL A 240 -8.98 -15.89 11.82
CA VAL A 240 -9.38 -15.67 10.42
C VAL A 240 -10.27 -14.41 10.34
N PRO A 241 -9.92 -13.41 9.51
CA PRO A 241 -10.77 -12.23 9.31
C PRO A 241 -12.19 -12.62 8.88
N GLY A 242 -13.19 -11.94 9.44
CA GLY A 242 -14.59 -12.21 9.15
C GLY A 242 -15.19 -13.43 9.87
N LEU A 243 -14.39 -14.15 10.68
CA LEU A 243 -14.89 -15.31 11.43
C LEU A 243 -15.55 -14.92 12.76
N MET A 244 -14.95 -13.97 13.47
CA MET A 244 -15.39 -13.53 14.81
C MET A 244 -16.17 -12.21 14.78
N TRP A 245 -16.26 -11.57 13.62
CA TRP A 245 -16.90 -10.28 13.39
C TRP A 245 -17.43 -10.20 11.95
N GLU A 246 -18.38 -9.30 11.71
CA GLU A 246 -18.95 -9.09 10.38
C GLU A 246 -18.07 -8.13 9.55
N GLU A 247 -17.54 -8.61 8.41
CA GLU A 247 -16.68 -7.79 7.54
C GLU A 247 -17.39 -6.56 6.96
N SER A 248 -18.72 -6.59 6.85
CA SER A 248 -19.50 -5.45 6.40
C SER A 248 -19.49 -4.28 7.38
N GLU A 249 -19.20 -4.54 8.66
CA GLU A 249 -19.16 -3.53 9.72
C GLU A 249 -17.74 -3.02 9.96
N VAL A 250 -16.78 -3.94 10.10
CA VAL A 250 -15.40 -3.59 10.46
C VAL A 250 -14.48 -3.41 9.25
N GLY A 251 -14.92 -3.85 8.07
CA GLY A 251 -14.14 -3.92 6.85
C GLY A 251 -13.46 -5.28 6.64
N PRO A 252 -13.10 -5.62 5.39
CA PRO A 252 -12.45 -6.89 5.08
C PRO A 252 -10.98 -6.90 5.54
N ASN A 253 -10.44 -8.10 5.78
CA ASN A 253 -9.04 -8.35 6.11
C ASN A 253 -8.53 -7.71 7.42
N VAL A 254 -9.41 -7.23 8.30
CA VAL A 254 -9.03 -6.65 9.60
C VAL A 254 -8.21 -7.66 10.42
N GLY A 255 -7.18 -7.15 11.10
CA GLY A 255 -6.34 -7.94 12.01
C GLY A 255 -5.22 -8.74 11.35
N VAL A 256 -5.07 -8.70 10.02
CA VAL A 256 -3.84 -9.17 9.38
C VAL A 256 -2.69 -8.20 9.64
N THR A 257 -1.49 -8.75 9.84
CA THR A 257 -0.23 -7.99 9.96
C THR A 257 0.83 -8.64 9.07
N PHE A 258 1.67 -7.81 8.43
CA PHE A 258 2.76 -8.24 7.56
C PHE A 258 4.10 -7.71 8.06
#